data_AF-A0A956FXS4-F1
#
_entry.id   AF-A0A956FXS4-F1
#
_cell.length_a   1.000
_cell.length_b   1.000
_cell.length_c   1.000
_cell.angle_alpha   90.00
_cell.angle_beta   90.00
_cell.angle_gamma   90.00
#
_symmetry.space_group_name_H-M   'P 1'
#
loop_
_entity.id
_entity.type
_entity.pdbx_description
1 polymer ?
#
loop_
_entity_poly.entity_id
_entity_poly.type
_entity_poly.pdbx_seq_one_letter_code
_entity_poly.pdbx_strand_id
1 'polypeptide(L)'
;MKRSLLNQAGCAAFVIGLAPLLGGCLTLKPQHDELAAKVAKLEAQTDDRSAKLDEEIEAAEKTLADLKEKLAEAEKLLRGSQAGLGARMDDVEIQVMELRGAAENAEFVASATNLALQELRGDVDARVSSLETKLNEATSIPEGKTDLWAEAERLLKKREYKQSRRLFRTYVSRYPDDAKLAEAMFKVGLTFYGERDYKSALGEFYRIIQEQPDSPIVPDALYYSGLGFAKLGQCKNAIAYFGAVLGDQSNASEQHRKQAESQIALLEKDSGDICYDKEDAGAGAAGKQATDKATATTTTAAPKKATRKK
;
A
#
# COMPACT_ATOMS: atom_id res chain seq x y z
N MET A 1 20.30 12.17 -68.70
CA MET A 1 19.77 11.86 -70.05
C MET A 1 19.20 13.14 -70.67
N LYS A 2 19.47 13.38 -71.97
CA LYS A 2 19.11 14.56 -72.82
C LYS A 2 19.93 15.83 -72.53
N ARG A 3 20.55 16.56 -73.47
CA ARG A 3 20.50 16.67 -74.96
C ARG A 3 21.84 17.31 -75.43
N SER A 4 22.56 16.70 -76.38
CA SER A 4 22.67 17.02 -77.82
C SER A 4 23.07 18.48 -78.17
N LEU A 5 24.32 18.65 -78.61
CA LEU A 5 24.82 19.80 -79.36
C LEU A 5 24.78 19.46 -80.86
N LEU A 6 24.16 20.33 -81.65
CA LEU A 6 24.35 20.39 -83.10
C LEU A 6 23.93 21.76 -83.63
N ASN A 7 24.62 22.14 -84.71
CA ASN A 7 24.36 23.21 -85.67
C ASN A 7 24.81 24.62 -85.31
N GLN A 8 25.28 25.46 -86.26
CA GLN A 8 25.84 25.36 -87.62
C GLN A 8 26.00 26.81 -88.12
N ALA A 9 26.63 26.96 -89.29
CA ALA A 9 26.66 28.13 -90.18
C ALA A 9 27.73 29.17 -89.86
N GLY A 10 28.50 29.67 -90.83
CA GLY A 10 28.48 29.47 -92.28
C GLY A 10 29.11 30.69 -92.98
N CYS A 11 29.75 30.43 -94.13
CA CYS A 11 30.10 31.39 -95.19
C CYS A 11 31.13 32.50 -94.85
N ALA A 12 31.85 33.16 -95.77
CA ALA A 12 32.34 32.97 -97.14
C ALA A 12 32.99 34.34 -97.52
N ALA A 13 33.83 34.36 -98.56
CA ALA A 13 34.35 35.57 -99.26
C ALA A 13 35.49 36.29 -98.51
N PHE A 14 36.48 36.95 -99.13
CA PHE A 14 36.77 37.29 -100.52
C PHE A 14 38.27 37.64 -100.60
N VAL A 15 38.90 37.41 -101.74
CA VAL A 15 40.28 37.79 -102.06
C VAL A 15 40.35 39.28 -102.37
N ILE A 16 41.23 40.05 -101.73
CA ILE A 16 41.78 41.32 -102.27
C ILE A 16 43.26 41.38 -101.92
N GLY A 17 44.07 41.59 -102.96
CA GLY A 17 45.54 41.60 -102.89
C GLY A 17 46.18 42.98 -102.67
N LEU A 18 47.50 42.87 -102.45
CA LEU A 18 48.57 43.78 -102.86
C LEU A 18 48.59 45.23 -102.34
N ALA A 19 49.50 45.51 -101.40
CA ALA A 19 50.75 46.27 -101.60
C ALA A 19 51.15 47.12 -100.38
N PRO A 20 52.45 47.18 -100.00
CA PRO A 20 52.93 47.81 -98.79
C PRO A 20 53.43 49.24 -99.02
N LEU A 21 53.48 50.07 -97.96
CA LEU A 21 54.68 50.80 -97.48
C LEU A 21 54.33 52.04 -96.63
N LEU A 22 55.27 52.32 -95.72
CA LEU A 22 55.61 53.60 -95.09
C LEU A 22 54.83 54.02 -93.83
N GLY A 23 55.40 53.61 -92.69
CA GLY A 23 56.24 54.51 -91.89
C GLY A 23 55.60 55.80 -91.37
N GLY A 24 55.05 55.72 -90.16
CA GLY A 24 54.78 56.86 -89.28
C GLY A 24 54.84 56.42 -87.83
N CYS A 25 56.01 56.51 -87.20
CA CYS A 25 56.20 56.19 -85.79
C CYS A 25 55.72 57.39 -84.95
N LEU A 26 54.52 57.29 -84.36
CA LEU A 26 53.99 58.24 -83.38
C LEU A 26 54.22 57.66 -81.97
N THR A 27 54.88 58.44 -81.13
CA THR A 27 55.44 58.06 -79.83
C THR A 27 54.34 57.91 -78.76
N LEU A 28 53.97 56.65 -78.44
CA LEU A 28 53.00 56.29 -77.38
C LEU A 28 53.63 55.57 -76.17
N LYS A 29 54.97 55.43 -76.14
CA LYS A 29 55.71 54.54 -75.24
C LYS A 29 55.40 54.72 -73.73
N PRO A 30 55.43 55.92 -73.13
CA PRO A 30 55.20 56.05 -71.69
C PRO A 30 53.76 55.75 -71.25
N GLN A 31 52.75 56.02 -72.10
CA GLN A 31 51.35 55.69 -71.80
C GLN A 31 51.05 54.20 -71.98
N HIS A 32 51.73 53.55 -72.93
CA HIS A 32 51.67 52.09 -73.11
C HIS A 32 52.34 51.34 -71.94
N ASP A 33 53.47 51.85 -71.43
CA ASP A 33 54.18 51.23 -70.31
C ASP A 33 53.39 51.35 -68.98
N GLU A 34 52.71 52.48 -68.74
CA GLU A 34 51.83 52.65 -67.58
C GLU A 34 50.60 51.74 -67.66
N LEU A 35 50.00 51.60 -68.85
CA LEU A 35 48.86 50.71 -69.06
C LEU A 35 49.29 49.24 -68.93
N ALA A 36 50.44 48.85 -69.47
CA ALA A 36 51.01 47.51 -69.30
C ALA A 36 51.27 47.19 -67.82
N ALA A 37 51.79 48.15 -67.05
CA ALA A 37 51.98 47.99 -65.60
C ALA A 37 50.65 47.83 -64.84
N LYS A 38 49.59 48.55 -65.25
CA LYS A 38 48.24 48.38 -64.67
C LYS A 38 47.62 47.03 -65.03
N VAL A 39 47.79 46.56 -66.26
CA VAL A 39 47.33 45.23 -66.70
C VAL A 39 48.04 44.13 -65.92
N ALA A 40 49.37 44.17 -65.81
CA ALA A 40 50.13 43.20 -65.03
C ALA A 40 49.72 43.19 -63.53
N LYS A 41 49.41 44.37 -62.97
CA LYS A 41 48.90 44.47 -61.59
C LYS A 41 47.51 43.86 -61.43
N LEU A 42 46.61 44.08 -62.39
CA LEU A 42 45.26 43.49 -62.37
C LEU A 42 45.28 41.98 -62.60
N GLU A 43 46.16 41.49 -63.48
CA GLU A 43 46.41 40.06 -63.67
C GLU A 43 46.90 39.43 -62.36
N ALA A 44 47.90 40.01 -61.71
CA ALA A 44 48.39 39.53 -60.41
C ALA A 44 47.32 39.58 -59.30
N GLN A 45 46.46 40.59 -59.28
CA GLN A 45 45.33 40.67 -58.34
C GLN A 45 44.24 39.64 -58.64
N THR A 46 44.04 39.29 -59.92
CA THR A 46 43.09 38.27 -60.34
C THR A 46 43.60 36.89 -59.95
N ASP A 47 44.91 36.64 -60.10
CA ASP A 47 45.57 35.40 -59.70
C ASP A 47 45.61 35.20 -58.18
N ASP A 48 45.88 36.25 -57.40
CA ASP A 48 45.82 36.18 -55.92
C ASP A 48 44.38 35.90 -55.45
N ARG A 49 43.39 36.49 -56.12
CA ARG A 49 41.98 36.30 -55.78
C ARG A 49 41.44 34.95 -56.24
N SER A 50 41.90 34.41 -57.37
CA SER A 50 41.56 33.05 -57.80
C SER A 50 42.16 32.02 -56.84
N ALA A 51 43.43 32.18 -56.45
CA ALA A 51 44.07 31.30 -55.47
C ALA A 51 43.36 31.31 -54.10
N LYS A 52 42.94 32.48 -53.61
CA LYS A 52 42.15 32.58 -52.37
C LYS A 52 40.78 31.93 -52.48
N LEU A 53 40.11 32.11 -53.62
CA LEU A 53 38.82 31.44 -53.87
C LEU A 53 38.98 29.93 -53.92
N ASP A 54 40.05 29.41 -54.53
CA ASP A 54 40.33 27.97 -54.56
C ASP A 54 40.57 27.42 -53.14
N GLU A 55 41.31 28.14 -52.30
CA GLU A 55 41.53 27.77 -50.89
C GLU A 55 40.21 27.80 -50.07
N GLU A 56 39.37 28.82 -50.27
CA GLU A 56 38.05 28.90 -49.64
C GLU A 56 37.11 27.78 -50.12
N ILE A 57 37.18 27.41 -51.41
CA ILE A 57 36.39 26.30 -51.98
C ILE A 57 36.83 24.98 -51.37
N GLU A 58 38.14 24.69 -51.30
CA GLU A 58 38.64 23.47 -50.65
C GLU A 58 38.23 23.39 -49.17
N ALA A 59 38.31 24.51 -48.44
CA ALA A 59 37.87 24.57 -47.04
C ALA A 59 36.35 24.35 -46.91
N ALA A 60 35.55 24.94 -47.80
CA ALA A 60 34.10 24.76 -47.83
C ALA A 60 33.73 23.31 -48.18
N GLU A 61 34.41 22.68 -49.14
CA GLU A 61 34.21 21.28 -49.52
C GLU A 61 34.51 20.34 -48.36
N LYS A 62 35.61 20.58 -47.64
CA LYS A 62 35.98 19.81 -46.44
C LYS A 62 34.93 19.95 -45.33
N THR A 63 34.42 21.16 -45.12
CA THR A 63 33.38 21.43 -44.10
C THR A 63 32.05 20.76 -44.49
N LEU A 64 31.70 20.78 -45.77
CA LEU A 64 30.54 20.08 -46.32
C LEU A 64 30.65 18.56 -46.15
N ALA A 65 31.86 18.00 -46.32
CA ALA A 65 32.11 16.58 -46.09
C ALA A 65 31.91 16.20 -44.61
N ASP A 66 32.49 16.97 -43.68
CA ASP A 66 32.32 16.76 -42.23
C ASP A 66 30.86 16.90 -41.79
N LEU A 67 30.14 17.91 -42.29
CA LEU A 67 28.72 18.10 -42.01
C LEU A 67 27.86 16.94 -42.52
N LYS A 68 28.16 16.39 -43.70
CA LYS A 68 27.45 15.22 -44.24
C LYS A 68 27.67 13.98 -43.38
N GLU A 69 28.89 13.77 -42.90
CA GLU A 69 29.21 12.65 -42.00
C GLU A 69 28.46 12.76 -40.67
N LYS A 70 28.51 13.94 -40.03
CA LYS A 70 27.77 14.21 -38.79
C LYS A 70 26.26 14.09 -38.95
N LEU A 71 25.71 14.53 -40.09
CA LEU A 71 24.29 14.37 -40.41
C LEU A 71 23.93 12.89 -40.51
N ALA A 72 24.74 12.08 -41.20
CA ALA A 72 24.51 10.65 -41.33
C ALA A 72 24.58 9.92 -39.98
N GLU A 73 25.48 10.32 -39.09
CA GLU A 73 25.57 9.78 -37.72
C GLU A 73 24.34 10.16 -36.88
N ALA A 74 23.91 11.42 -36.94
CA ALA A 74 22.72 11.89 -36.26
C ALA A 74 21.44 11.18 -36.76
N GLU A 75 21.31 10.99 -38.09
CA GLU A 75 20.20 10.23 -38.69
C GLU A 75 20.17 8.78 -38.20
N LYS A 76 21.33 8.12 -38.12
CA LYS A 76 21.43 6.74 -37.62
C LYS A 76 20.99 6.64 -36.16
N LEU A 77 21.42 7.58 -35.31
CA LEU A 77 21.05 7.61 -33.89
C LEU A 77 19.54 7.89 -33.70
N LEU A 78 19.00 8.84 -34.45
CA LEU A 78 17.57 9.15 -34.45
C LEU A 78 16.73 7.94 -34.90
N ARG A 79 17.15 7.24 -35.97
CA ARG A 79 16.44 6.07 -36.47
C ARG A 79 16.45 4.90 -35.47
N GLY A 80 17.59 4.67 -34.80
CA GLY A 80 17.70 3.68 -33.73
C GLY A 80 16.84 4.04 -32.52
N SER A 81 16.85 5.31 -32.11
CA SER A 81 16.03 5.80 -31.00
C SER A 81 14.53 5.73 -31.31
N GLN A 82 14.10 6.04 -32.53
CA GLN A 82 12.70 5.95 -32.94
C GLN A 82 12.19 4.51 -32.90
N ALA A 83 12.97 3.55 -33.41
CA ALA A 83 12.63 2.13 -33.34
C ALA A 83 12.56 1.63 -31.89
N GLY A 84 13.52 2.05 -31.05
CA GLY A 84 13.54 1.71 -29.63
C GLY A 84 12.39 2.32 -28.83
N LEU A 85 11.97 3.55 -29.16
CA LEU A 85 10.80 4.19 -28.53
C LEU A 85 9.50 3.48 -28.92
N GLY A 86 9.34 3.12 -30.20
CA GLY A 86 8.17 2.38 -30.68
C GLY A 86 7.97 1.06 -29.94
N ALA A 87 9.03 0.24 -29.86
CA ALA A 87 8.96 -1.04 -29.15
C ALA A 87 8.63 -0.89 -27.65
N ARG A 88 9.13 0.17 -26.99
CA ARG A 88 8.79 0.46 -25.59
C ARG A 88 7.35 0.96 -25.44
N MET A 89 6.85 1.73 -26.40
CA MET A 89 5.48 2.20 -26.40
C MET A 89 4.51 1.02 -26.56
N ASP A 90 4.80 0.10 -27.48
CA ASP A 90 4.01 -1.11 -27.69
C ASP A 90 4.00 -2.00 -26.42
N ASP A 91 5.15 -2.17 -25.76
CA ASP A 91 5.26 -2.92 -24.51
C ASP A 91 4.47 -2.26 -23.36
N VAL A 92 4.55 -0.94 -23.22
CA VAL A 92 3.75 -0.19 -22.24
C VAL A 92 2.26 -0.31 -22.54
N GLU A 93 1.85 -0.27 -23.81
CA GLU A 93 0.44 -0.42 -24.20
C GLU A 93 -0.09 -1.82 -23.83
N ILE A 94 0.69 -2.88 -24.08
CA ILE A 94 0.35 -4.25 -23.66
C ILE A 94 0.22 -4.34 -22.14
N GLN A 95 1.20 -3.83 -21.39
CA GLN A 95 1.16 -3.86 -19.93
C GLN A 95 -0.03 -3.08 -19.36
N VAL A 96 -0.40 -1.96 -19.96
CA VAL A 96 -1.60 -1.19 -19.57
C VAL A 96 -2.87 -2.00 -19.81
N MET A 97 -2.98 -2.72 -20.92
CA MET A 97 -4.12 -3.60 -21.20
C MET A 97 -4.21 -4.75 -20.19
N GLU A 98 -3.08 -5.39 -19.86
CA GLU A 98 -3.02 -6.47 -18.87
C GLU A 98 -3.39 -5.99 -17.46
N LEU A 99 -2.82 -4.86 -17.02
CA LEU A 99 -3.12 -4.26 -15.72
C LEU A 99 -4.60 -3.87 -15.63
N ARG A 100 -5.18 -3.34 -16.70
CA ARG A 100 -6.59 -3.02 -16.75
C ARG A 100 -7.45 -4.28 -16.60
N GLY A 101 -7.15 -5.35 -17.32
CA GLY A 101 -7.87 -6.61 -17.20
C GLY A 101 -7.76 -7.22 -15.80
N ALA A 102 -6.57 -7.16 -15.19
CA ALA A 102 -6.36 -7.61 -13.81
C ALA A 102 -7.17 -6.79 -12.80
N ALA A 103 -7.24 -5.46 -12.97
CA ALA A 103 -8.01 -4.57 -12.13
C ALA A 103 -9.52 -4.83 -12.23
N GLU A 104 -10.05 -4.98 -13.45
CA GLU A 104 -11.46 -5.29 -13.70
C GLU A 104 -11.85 -6.64 -13.08
N ASN A 105 -10.99 -7.66 -13.19
CA ASN A 105 -11.22 -8.96 -12.55
C ASN A 105 -11.17 -8.87 -11.01
N ALA A 106 -10.23 -8.11 -10.45
CA ALA A 106 -10.13 -7.92 -9.01
C ALA A 106 -11.35 -7.21 -8.44
N GLU A 107 -11.85 -6.17 -9.11
CA GLU A 107 -13.06 -5.45 -8.72
C GLU A 107 -14.30 -6.37 -8.75
N PHE A 108 -14.42 -7.20 -9.78
CA PHE A 108 -15.49 -8.19 -9.88
C PHE A 108 -15.47 -9.19 -8.71
N VAL A 109 -14.29 -9.78 -8.42
CA VAL A 109 -14.13 -10.74 -7.32
C VAL A 109 -14.41 -10.07 -5.97
N ALA A 110 -13.92 -8.84 -5.75
CA ALA A 110 -14.16 -8.10 -4.52
C ALA A 110 -15.65 -7.80 -4.31
N SER A 111 -16.35 -7.36 -5.37
CA SER A 111 -17.80 -7.12 -5.34
C SER A 111 -18.59 -8.40 -5.03
N ALA A 112 -18.28 -9.50 -5.70
CA ALA A 112 -18.91 -10.80 -5.45
C ALA A 112 -18.68 -11.30 -4.02
N THR A 113 -17.46 -11.13 -3.51
CA THR A 113 -17.10 -11.52 -2.14
C THR A 113 -17.84 -10.68 -1.10
N ASN A 114 -17.95 -9.37 -1.32
CA ASN A 114 -18.70 -8.48 -0.44
C ASN A 114 -20.19 -8.83 -0.40
N LEU A 115 -20.79 -9.16 -1.54
CA LEU A 115 -22.18 -9.61 -1.60
C LEU A 115 -22.38 -10.93 -0.84
N ALA A 116 -21.50 -11.92 -1.07
CA ALA A 116 -21.54 -13.19 -0.36
C ALA A 116 -21.37 -13.02 1.17
N LEU A 117 -20.50 -12.08 1.58
CA LEU A 117 -20.31 -11.76 2.99
C LEU A 117 -21.56 -11.09 3.60
N GLN A 118 -22.24 -10.21 2.86
CA GLN A 118 -23.50 -9.60 3.32
C GLN A 118 -24.62 -10.64 3.45
N GLU A 119 -24.74 -11.55 2.48
CA GLU A 119 -25.72 -12.64 2.54
C GLU A 119 -25.45 -13.58 3.73
N LEU A 120 -24.20 -13.99 3.92
CA LEU A 120 -23.81 -14.82 5.06
C LEU A 120 -24.09 -14.13 6.39
N ARG A 121 -23.77 -12.82 6.51
CA ARG A 121 -24.11 -12.04 7.70
C ARG A 121 -25.62 -12.00 7.94
N GLY A 122 -26.41 -11.77 6.89
CA GLY A 122 -27.87 -11.80 6.96
C GLY A 122 -28.43 -13.14 7.43
N ASP A 123 -27.94 -14.27 6.89
CA ASP A 123 -28.33 -15.61 7.33
C ASP A 123 -27.95 -15.86 8.80
N VAL A 124 -26.72 -15.51 9.18
CA VAL A 124 -26.24 -15.64 10.56
C VAL A 124 -27.10 -14.80 11.49
N ASP A 125 -27.38 -13.54 11.17
CA ASP A 125 -28.22 -12.66 11.99
C ASP A 125 -29.66 -13.19 12.10
N ALA A 126 -30.24 -13.68 11.00
CA ALA A 126 -31.57 -14.28 11.00
C ALA A 126 -31.62 -15.55 11.88
N ARG A 127 -30.60 -16.40 11.79
CA ARG A 127 -30.48 -17.61 12.61
C ARG A 127 -30.25 -17.27 14.08
N VAL A 128 -29.39 -16.30 14.38
CA VAL A 128 -29.16 -15.82 15.74
C VAL A 128 -30.45 -15.25 16.31
N SER A 129 -31.15 -14.37 15.60
CA SER A 129 -32.44 -13.80 16.02
C SER A 129 -33.53 -14.87 16.21
N SER A 130 -33.61 -15.87 15.33
CA SER A 130 -34.55 -17.00 15.49
C SER A 130 -34.22 -17.85 16.72
N LEU A 131 -32.95 -18.13 16.96
CA LEU A 131 -32.49 -18.86 18.14
C LEU A 131 -32.73 -18.04 19.41
N GLU A 132 -32.48 -16.74 19.38
CA GLU A 132 -32.79 -15.82 20.47
C GLU A 132 -34.28 -15.80 20.76
N THR A 133 -35.14 -15.73 19.75
CA THR A 133 -36.61 -15.75 19.93
C THR A 133 -37.07 -17.04 20.59
N LYS A 134 -36.67 -18.20 20.04
CA LYS A 134 -37.00 -19.52 20.63
C LYS A 134 -36.44 -19.67 22.04
N LEU A 135 -35.27 -19.09 22.29
CA LEU A 135 -34.67 -19.10 23.62
C LEU A 135 -35.42 -18.16 24.57
N ASN A 136 -35.89 -17.00 24.13
CA ASN A 136 -36.70 -16.07 24.91
C ASN A 136 -38.10 -16.64 25.21
N GLU A 137 -38.66 -17.42 24.30
CA GLU A 137 -39.92 -18.14 24.51
C GLU A 137 -39.75 -19.30 25.50
N ALA A 138 -38.62 -20.03 25.42
CA ALA A 138 -38.32 -21.16 26.30
C ALA A 138 -37.76 -20.76 27.67
N THR A 139 -37.08 -19.61 27.75
CA THR A 139 -36.56 -19.01 28.97
C THR A 139 -37.16 -17.64 29.05
N SER A 140 -38.08 -17.40 29.97
CA SER A 140 -38.86 -16.15 30.11
C SER A 140 -37.98 -14.89 30.20
N ILE A 141 -37.44 -14.42 29.06
CA ILE A 141 -36.56 -13.25 28.98
C ILE A 141 -37.47 -12.03 29.02
N PRO A 142 -37.33 -11.16 30.04
CA PRO A 142 -38.22 -10.00 30.15
C PRO A 142 -38.14 -9.09 28.93
N GLU A 143 -39.28 -8.62 28.43
CA GLU A 143 -39.34 -7.73 27.27
C GLU A 143 -38.95 -6.29 27.59
N GLY A 144 -39.25 -5.82 28.81
CA GLY A 144 -38.96 -4.46 29.24
C GLY A 144 -37.53 -4.28 29.73
N LYS A 145 -36.88 -3.16 29.36
CA LYS A 145 -35.49 -2.88 29.75
C LYS A 145 -35.24 -2.94 31.25
N THR A 146 -36.20 -2.46 32.05
CA THR A 146 -36.10 -2.43 33.52
C THR A 146 -36.11 -3.84 34.11
N ASP A 147 -37.05 -4.68 33.67
CA ASP A 147 -37.18 -6.05 34.15
C ASP A 147 -36.01 -6.92 33.64
N LEU A 148 -35.58 -6.70 32.40
CA LEU A 148 -34.43 -7.37 31.81
C LEU A 148 -33.16 -7.09 32.62
N TRP A 149 -32.93 -5.82 32.95
CA TRP A 149 -31.81 -5.40 33.81
C TRP A 149 -31.90 -6.02 35.20
N ALA A 150 -33.06 -5.92 35.86
CA ALA A 150 -33.27 -6.42 37.22
C ALA A 150 -33.02 -7.94 37.30
N GLU A 151 -33.50 -8.69 36.31
CA GLU A 151 -33.30 -10.14 36.24
C GLU A 151 -31.84 -10.49 35.93
N ALA A 152 -31.18 -9.76 35.03
CA ALA A 152 -29.76 -9.94 34.72
C ALA A 152 -28.87 -9.74 35.95
N GLU A 153 -29.14 -8.69 36.74
CA GLU A 153 -28.50 -8.42 38.03
C GLU A 153 -28.79 -9.50 39.07
N ARG A 154 -30.05 -9.95 39.16
CA ARG A 154 -30.44 -11.04 40.07
C ARG A 154 -29.65 -12.32 39.79
N LEU A 155 -29.50 -12.69 38.51
CA LEU A 155 -28.73 -13.85 38.08
C LEU A 155 -27.23 -13.65 38.30
N LEU A 156 -26.70 -12.45 38.05
CA LEU A 156 -25.30 -12.11 38.33
C LEU A 156 -24.96 -12.31 39.80
N LYS A 157 -25.83 -11.82 40.70
CA LYS A 157 -25.68 -11.96 42.15
C LYS A 157 -25.73 -13.42 42.60
N LYS A 158 -26.53 -14.26 41.93
CA LYS A 158 -26.55 -15.72 42.14
C LYS A 158 -25.36 -16.46 41.51
N ARG A 159 -24.47 -15.75 40.82
CA ARG A 159 -23.34 -16.30 40.04
C ARG A 159 -23.78 -17.22 38.90
N GLU A 160 -25.00 -17.05 38.42
CA GLU A 160 -25.51 -17.73 37.23
C GLU A 160 -25.01 -17.01 35.96
N TYR A 161 -23.68 -16.99 35.80
CA TYR A 161 -22.97 -16.12 34.85
C TYR A 161 -23.46 -16.28 33.42
N LYS A 162 -23.64 -17.51 32.92
CA LYS A 162 -24.13 -17.75 31.56
C LYS A 162 -25.52 -17.17 31.29
N GLN A 163 -26.41 -17.26 32.28
CA GLN A 163 -27.77 -16.75 32.13
C GLN A 163 -27.80 -15.23 32.23
N SER A 164 -27.10 -14.67 33.23
CA SER A 164 -26.92 -13.22 33.38
C SER A 164 -26.30 -12.58 32.14
N ARG A 165 -25.22 -13.18 31.60
CA ARG A 165 -24.53 -12.73 30.39
C ARG A 165 -25.47 -12.65 29.19
N ARG A 166 -26.35 -13.65 29.04
CA ARG A 166 -27.34 -13.65 27.96
C ARG A 166 -28.27 -12.44 28.09
N LEU A 167 -28.83 -12.18 29.28
CA LEU A 167 -29.73 -11.04 29.47
C LEU A 167 -29.02 -9.70 29.26
N PHE A 168 -27.78 -9.54 29.73
CA PHE A 168 -27.01 -8.33 29.46
C PHE A 168 -26.65 -8.16 27.98
N ARG A 169 -26.35 -9.24 27.24
CA ARG A 169 -26.16 -9.16 25.78
C ARG A 169 -27.45 -8.79 25.06
N THR A 170 -28.57 -9.35 25.47
CA THR A 170 -29.89 -8.94 24.97
C THR A 170 -30.15 -7.46 25.27
N TYR A 171 -29.77 -6.96 26.44
CA TYR A 171 -29.87 -5.55 26.78
C TYR A 171 -29.04 -4.66 25.84
N VAL A 172 -27.77 -5.02 25.63
CA VAL A 172 -26.85 -4.32 24.71
C VAL A 172 -27.39 -4.30 23.28
N SER A 173 -28.00 -5.40 22.82
CA SER A 173 -28.58 -5.49 21.47
C SER A 173 -29.88 -4.70 21.32
N ARG A 174 -30.79 -4.77 22.29
CA ARG A 174 -32.12 -4.14 22.19
C ARG A 174 -32.12 -2.64 22.52
N TYR A 175 -31.17 -2.19 23.32
CA TYR A 175 -31.13 -0.81 23.83
C TYR A 175 -29.76 -0.16 23.59
N PRO A 176 -29.30 -0.04 22.32
CA PRO A 176 -28.00 0.54 22.00
C PRO A 176 -27.88 2.03 22.38
N ASP A 177 -28.99 2.75 22.50
CA ASP A 177 -28.98 4.19 22.84
C ASP A 177 -29.22 4.45 24.34
N ASP A 178 -29.33 3.41 25.18
CA ASP A 178 -29.58 3.59 26.62
C ASP A 178 -28.32 4.05 27.34
N ALA A 179 -28.48 4.96 28.31
CA ALA A 179 -27.40 5.47 29.14
C ALA A 179 -26.63 4.36 29.89
N LYS A 180 -27.25 3.19 30.10
CA LYS A 180 -26.63 2.03 30.73
C LYS A 180 -25.93 1.08 29.75
N LEU A 181 -25.82 1.40 28.46
CA LEU A 181 -25.20 0.53 27.46
C LEU A 181 -23.81 0.06 27.90
N ALA A 182 -22.92 1.01 28.21
CA ALA A 182 -21.54 0.70 28.64
C ALA A 182 -21.52 -0.11 29.95
N GLU A 183 -22.45 0.17 30.87
CA GLU A 183 -22.58 -0.61 32.11
C GLU A 183 -23.00 -2.05 31.80
N ALA A 184 -23.97 -2.28 30.89
CA ALA A 184 -24.38 -3.60 30.46
C ALA A 184 -23.22 -4.38 29.80
N MET A 185 -22.46 -3.73 28.91
CA MET A 185 -21.26 -4.30 28.30
C MET A 185 -20.23 -4.72 29.36
N PHE A 186 -20.01 -3.87 30.37
CA PHE A 186 -19.12 -4.18 31.48
C PHE A 186 -19.60 -5.38 32.30
N LYS A 187 -20.92 -5.49 32.55
CA LYS A 187 -21.50 -6.66 33.24
C LYS A 187 -21.31 -7.95 32.44
N VAL A 188 -21.34 -7.91 31.10
CA VAL A 188 -20.95 -9.06 30.25
C VAL A 188 -19.49 -9.45 30.52
N GLY A 189 -18.57 -8.49 30.57
CA GLY A 189 -17.17 -8.74 30.95
C GLY A 189 -17.03 -9.35 32.35
N LEU A 190 -17.74 -8.80 33.35
CA LEU A 190 -17.74 -9.31 34.73
C LEU A 190 -18.24 -10.76 34.82
N THR A 191 -19.24 -11.14 34.01
CA THR A 191 -19.68 -12.54 33.98
C THR A 191 -18.59 -13.49 33.45
N PHE A 192 -17.74 -13.09 32.50
CA PHE A 192 -16.58 -13.91 32.08
C PHE A 192 -15.51 -13.95 33.17
N TYR A 193 -15.24 -12.79 33.76
CA TYR A 193 -14.28 -12.66 34.85
C TYR A 193 -14.66 -13.54 36.05
N GLY A 194 -15.95 -13.60 36.40
CA GLY A 194 -16.49 -14.47 37.45
C GLY A 194 -16.35 -15.97 37.16
N GLU A 195 -16.41 -16.37 35.88
CA GLU A 195 -16.13 -17.74 35.42
C GLU A 195 -14.61 -18.03 35.32
N ARG A 196 -13.75 -17.05 35.64
CA ARG A 196 -12.29 -17.10 35.46
C ARG A 196 -11.85 -17.23 34.01
N ASP A 197 -12.75 -16.95 33.06
CA ASP A 197 -12.40 -16.83 31.66
C ASP A 197 -11.87 -15.40 31.39
N TYR A 198 -10.66 -15.15 31.87
CA TYR A 198 -10.04 -13.82 31.82
C TYR A 198 -9.78 -13.37 30.37
N LYS A 199 -9.54 -14.31 29.44
CA LYS A 199 -9.32 -13.98 28.02
C LYS A 199 -10.58 -13.40 27.39
N SER A 200 -11.73 -14.06 27.58
CA SER A 200 -13.01 -13.55 27.08
C SER A 200 -13.41 -12.25 27.78
N ALA A 201 -13.14 -12.12 29.09
CA ALA A 201 -13.40 -10.88 29.83
C ALA A 201 -12.62 -9.69 29.26
N LEU A 202 -11.33 -9.88 28.96
CA LEU A 202 -10.48 -8.86 28.35
C LEU A 202 -11.00 -8.39 26.99
N GLY A 203 -11.53 -9.31 26.17
CA GLY A 203 -12.17 -8.96 24.91
C GLY A 203 -13.36 -8.01 25.09
N GLU A 204 -14.24 -8.29 26.05
CA GLU A 204 -15.41 -7.43 26.33
C GLU A 204 -14.98 -6.08 26.93
N PHE A 205 -13.99 -6.04 27.82
CA PHE A 205 -13.49 -4.77 28.38
C PHE A 205 -12.80 -3.91 27.32
N TYR A 206 -12.03 -4.52 26.41
CA TYR A 206 -11.41 -3.81 25.29
C TYR A 206 -12.45 -3.15 24.39
N ARG A 207 -13.57 -3.84 24.10
CA ARG A 207 -14.67 -3.28 23.32
C ARG A 207 -15.25 -2.02 23.95
N ILE A 208 -15.39 -1.96 25.27
CA ILE A 208 -15.88 -0.75 25.96
C ILE A 208 -14.93 0.44 25.72
N ILE A 209 -13.62 0.20 25.82
CA ILE A 209 -12.61 1.23 25.61
C ILE A 209 -12.63 1.76 24.16
N GLN A 210 -12.93 0.89 23.18
CA GLN A 210 -12.99 1.27 21.76
C GLN A 210 -14.34 1.89 21.36
N GLU A 211 -15.45 1.29 21.79
CA GLU A 211 -16.81 1.65 21.35
C GLU A 211 -17.43 2.74 22.23
N GLN A 212 -16.99 2.90 23.48
CA GLN A 212 -17.54 3.83 24.47
C GLN A 212 -16.44 4.61 25.25
N PRO A 213 -15.50 5.28 24.57
CA PRO A 213 -14.29 5.86 25.19
C PRO A 213 -14.58 6.96 26.22
N ASP A 214 -15.70 7.68 26.09
CA ASP A 214 -16.07 8.77 27.00
C ASP A 214 -16.93 8.30 28.20
N SER A 215 -17.21 6.99 28.29
CA SER A 215 -18.07 6.44 29.32
C SER A 215 -17.41 6.50 30.71
N PRO A 216 -18.17 6.77 31.79
CA PRO A 216 -17.65 6.66 33.16
C PRO A 216 -17.28 5.22 33.57
N ILE A 217 -17.57 4.23 32.72
CA ILE A 217 -17.24 2.81 32.92
C ILE A 217 -15.82 2.47 32.44
N VAL A 218 -15.17 3.35 31.66
CA VAL A 218 -13.82 3.11 31.13
C VAL A 218 -12.77 2.85 32.23
N PRO A 219 -12.71 3.62 33.34
CA PRO A 219 -11.82 3.31 34.46
C PRO A 219 -11.99 1.89 35.00
N ASP A 220 -13.23 1.44 35.15
CA ASP A 220 -13.56 0.10 35.63
C ASP A 220 -13.10 -0.97 34.62
N ALA A 221 -13.36 -0.76 33.32
CA ALA A 221 -12.93 -1.67 32.27
C ALA A 221 -11.40 -1.81 32.20
N LEU A 222 -10.67 -0.68 32.32
CA LEU A 222 -9.20 -0.66 32.38
C LEU A 222 -8.68 -1.38 33.63
N TYR A 223 -9.26 -1.09 34.80
CA TYR A 223 -8.86 -1.71 36.06
C TYR A 223 -9.09 -3.23 36.05
N TYR A 224 -10.27 -3.68 35.62
CA TYR A 224 -10.56 -5.12 35.50
C TYR A 224 -9.73 -5.81 34.41
N SER A 225 -9.33 -5.08 33.36
CA SER A 225 -8.36 -5.60 32.39
C SER A 225 -7.00 -5.83 33.03
N GLY A 226 -6.51 -4.87 33.83
CA GLY A 226 -5.29 -5.03 34.61
C GLY A 226 -5.35 -6.26 35.54
N LEU A 227 -6.46 -6.42 36.26
CA LEU A 227 -6.68 -7.59 37.11
C LEU A 227 -6.73 -8.90 36.29
N GLY A 228 -7.39 -8.89 35.13
CA GLY A 228 -7.47 -10.04 34.23
C GLY A 228 -6.09 -10.48 33.74
N PHE A 229 -5.26 -9.54 33.29
CA PHE A 229 -3.89 -9.82 32.90
C PHE A 229 -3.05 -10.36 34.06
N ALA A 230 -3.18 -9.78 35.26
CA ALA A 230 -2.49 -10.29 36.45
C ALA A 230 -2.91 -11.73 36.78
N LYS A 231 -4.19 -12.08 36.64
CA LYS A 231 -4.69 -13.46 36.82
C LYS A 231 -4.19 -14.43 35.75
N LEU A 232 -3.83 -13.93 34.57
CA LEU A 232 -3.18 -14.69 33.51
C LEU A 232 -1.65 -14.75 33.67
N GLY A 233 -1.09 -14.11 34.71
CA GLY A 233 0.35 -14.02 34.94
C GLY A 233 1.05 -12.88 34.20
N GLN A 234 0.30 -12.16 33.35
CA GLN A 234 0.76 -11.10 32.46
C GLN A 234 0.92 -9.75 33.17
N CYS A 235 1.77 -9.71 34.18
CA CYS A 235 2.09 -8.53 34.96
C CYS A 235 2.55 -7.31 34.14
N LYS A 236 3.34 -7.48 33.07
CA LYS A 236 3.73 -6.35 32.20
C LYS A 236 2.50 -5.66 31.61
N ASN A 237 1.56 -6.46 31.08
CA ASN A 237 0.30 -5.96 30.55
C ASN A 237 -0.59 -5.42 31.69
N ALA A 238 -0.65 -6.11 32.82
CA ALA A 238 -1.44 -5.67 33.97
C ALA A 238 -1.02 -4.27 34.45
N ILE A 239 0.28 -4.04 34.64
CA ILE A 239 0.83 -2.74 35.03
C ILE A 239 0.51 -1.68 33.99
N ALA A 240 0.61 -1.98 32.69
CA ALA A 240 0.26 -1.04 31.63
C ALA A 240 -1.22 -0.62 31.70
N TYR A 241 -2.13 -1.58 31.88
CA TYR A 241 -3.57 -1.30 31.99
C TYR A 241 -3.93 -0.54 33.29
N PHE A 242 -3.28 -0.86 34.42
CA PHE A 242 -3.43 -0.05 35.64
C PHE A 242 -2.86 1.36 35.46
N GLY A 243 -1.73 1.49 34.77
CA GLY A 243 -1.14 2.79 34.44
C GLY A 243 -2.07 3.63 33.56
N ALA A 244 -2.81 3.02 32.63
CA ALA A 244 -3.82 3.70 31.83
C ALA A 244 -4.95 4.28 32.69
N VAL A 245 -5.32 3.67 33.83
CA VAL A 245 -6.28 4.24 34.80
C VAL A 245 -5.72 5.52 35.46
N LEU A 246 -4.39 5.66 35.56
CA LEU A 246 -3.75 6.84 36.15
C LEU A 246 -3.60 7.99 35.15
N GLY A 247 -3.71 7.70 33.84
CA GLY A 247 -3.58 8.69 32.77
C GLY A 247 -4.71 9.72 32.79
N ASP A 248 -4.42 10.93 32.33
CA ASP A 248 -5.36 12.06 32.36
C ASP A 248 -6.62 11.82 31.52
N GLN A 249 -6.51 11.02 30.45
CA GLN A 249 -7.62 10.70 29.55
C GLN A 249 -8.60 9.67 30.11
N SER A 250 -8.27 9.02 31.22
CA SER A 250 -9.06 7.92 31.77
C SER A 250 -10.35 8.35 32.46
N ASN A 251 -10.51 9.64 32.78
CA ASN A 251 -11.58 10.19 33.64
C ASN A 251 -11.73 9.50 35.03
N ALA A 252 -10.74 8.73 35.47
CA ALA A 252 -10.80 7.91 36.67
C ALA A 252 -10.86 8.74 37.97
N SER A 253 -11.77 8.33 38.87
CA SER A 253 -11.87 8.90 40.21
C SER A 253 -10.63 8.63 41.07
N GLU A 254 -10.43 9.42 42.13
CA GLU A 254 -9.30 9.25 43.05
C GLU A 254 -9.23 7.83 43.65
N GLN A 255 -10.40 7.21 43.88
CA GLN A 255 -10.48 5.83 44.36
C GLN A 255 -9.91 4.83 43.34
N HIS A 256 -10.28 4.95 42.06
CA HIS A 256 -9.75 4.07 41.00
C HIS A 256 -8.24 4.23 40.87
N ARG A 257 -7.74 5.46 40.95
CA ARG A 257 -6.30 5.74 40.90
C ARG A 257 -5.55 5.07 42.04
N LYS A 258 -6.02 5.23 43.28
CA LYS A 258 -5.43 4.56 44.46
C LYS A 258 -5.45 3.03 44.35
N GLN A 259 -6.53 2.47 43.80
CA GLN A 259 -6.62 1.02 43.57
C GLN A 259 -5.60 0.56 42.54
N ALA A 260 -5.48 1.26 41.40
CA ALA A 260 -4.52 0.96 40.36
C ALA A 260 -3.06 1.08 40.86
N GLU A 261 -2.72 2.15 41.57
CA GLU A 261 -1.40 2.35 42.20
C GLU A 261 -1.04 1.21 43.15
N SER A 262 -1.99 0.78 43.98
CA SER A 262 -1.81 -0.34 44.92
C SER A 262 -1.53 -1.65 44.17
N GLN A 263 -2.26 -1.94 43.09
CA GLN A 263 -2.01 -3.13 42.27
C GLN A 263 -0.66 -3.07 41.56
N ILE A 264 -0.27 -1.91 41.01
CA ILE A 264 1.05 -1.73 40.39
C ILE A 264 2.15 -2.03 41.40
N ALA A 265 2.11 -1.40 42.58
CA ALA A 265 3.11 -1.58 43.62
C ALA A 265 3.19 -3.04 44.12
N LEU A 266 2.07 -3.76 44.12
CA LEU A 266 2.04 -5.19 44.44
C LEU A 266 2.73 -6.03 43.36
N LEU A 267 2.42 -5.80 42.09
CA LEU A 267 2.96 -6.57 40.97
C LEU A 267 4.45 -6.28 40.72
N GLU A 268 4.91 -5.04 40.95
CA GLU A 268 6.33 -4.68 40.84
C GLU A 268 7.20 -5.34 41.91
N LYS A 269 6.63 -5.59 43.09
CA LYS A 269 7.31 -6.29 44.20
C LYS A 269 7.20 -7.81 44.10
N ASP A 270 6.41 -8.32 43.16
CA ASP A 270 6.23 -9.76 42.97
C ASP A 270 7.54 -10.39 42.48
N SER A 271 8.02 -11.40 43.19
CA SER A 271 9.27 -12.08 42.86
C SER A 271 9.10 -13.26 41.89
N GLY A 272 7.88 -13.48 41.38
CA GLY A 272 7.50 -14.57 40.49
C GLY A 272 6.38 -15.48 41.03
N ASP A 273 5.65 -15.05 42.07
CA ASP A 273 4.52 -15.82 42.61
C ASP A 273 3.24 -15.58 41.79
N ILE A 274 3.08 -14.36 41.27
CA ILE A 274 1.98 -13.93 40.42
C ILE A 274 2.46 -13.81 38.97
N CYS A 275 3.67 -13.28 38.75
CA CYS A 275 4.17 -12.91 37.44
C CYS A 275 4.91 -14.06 36.75
N TYR A 276 4.35 -14.53 35.64
CA TYR A 276 4.94 -15.59 34.79
C TYR A 276 5.64 -15.01 33.54
N ASP A 277 5.81 -13.70 33.47
CA ASP A 277 6.33 -12.95 32.32
C ASP A 277 7.85 -12.93 32.17
N LYS A 278 8.57 -13.72 32.97
CA LYS A 278 10.03 -13.83 32.88
C LYS A 278 10.41 -14.60 31.62
N GLU A 279 10.50 -13.85 30.53
CA GLU A 279 11.26 -14.02 29.26
C GLU A 279 11.27 -15.37 28.51
N ASP A 280 10.66 -16.45 29.01
CA ASP A 280 10.67 -17.77 28.36
C ASP A 280 9.30 -18.23 27.82
N ALA A 281 8.25 -17.40 27.87
CA ALA A 281 6.93 -17.78 27.39
C ALA A 281 6.72 -17.47 25.90
N GLY A 282 7.56 -18.07 25.04
CA GLY A 282 7.18 -18.31 23.66
C GLY A 282 5.91 -19.15 23.61
N ALA A 283 4.85 -18.60 23.03
CA ALA A 283 3.63 -19.30 22.58
C ALA A 283 3.15 -20.51 23.43
N GLY A 284 2.22 -20.27 24.36
CA GLY A 284 1.27 -21.29 24.79
C GLY A 284 1.45 -21.83 26.21
N ALA A 285 0.93 -21.10 27.20
CA ALA A 285 0.60 -21.65 28.52
C ALA A 285 -0.92 -21.64 28.71
N ALA A 286 -1.61 -22.51 27.98
CA ALA A 286 -2.93 -23.00 28.36
C ALA A 286 -2.77 -24.49 28.67
N GLY A 287 -2.73 -24.83 29.97
CA GLY A 287 -2.77 -26.23 30.41
C GLY A 287 -1.70 -26.58 31.42
N LYS A 288 -1.95 -26.23 32.69
CA LYS A 288 -1.45 -27.01 33.84
C LYS A 288 -2.27 -26.68 35.07
N GLN A 289 -3.52 -27.15 35.09
CA GLN A 289 -4.32 -27.32 36.29
C GLN A 289 -5.50 -28.27 35.99
N ALA A 290 -5.19 -29.53 35.64
CA ALA A 290 -6.20 -30.59 35.53
C ALA A 290 -5.56 -31.99 35.54
N THR A 291 -4.71 -32.32 36.50
CA THR A 291 -4.38 -33.72 36.80
C THR A 291 -4.10 -33.84 38.28
N ASP A 292 -5.16 -34.17 39.04
CA ASP A 292 -5.08 -34.98 40.26
C ASP A 292 -6.50 -35.31 40.74
N LYS A 293 -7.18 -36.16 39.97
CA LYS A 293 -8.28 -37.02 40.46
C LYS A 293 -8.70 -38.03 39.40
N ALA A 294 -7.89 -39.08 39.23
CA ALA A 294 -8.33 -40.30 38.54
C ALA A 294 -7.50 -41.50 39.02
N THR A 295 -7.64 -41.86 40.28
CA THR A 295 -7.25 -43.18 40.81
C THR A 295 -8.46 -43.80 41.47
N ALA A 296 -9.25 -44.51 40.67
CA ALA A 296 -10.18 -45.53 41.15
C ALA A 296 -10.46 -46.51 40.01
N THR A 297 -9.59 -47.52 39.92
CA THR A 297 -9.93 -48.94 39.74
C THR A 297 -11.24 -49.26 39.02
N THR A 298 -11.16 -49.87 37.83
CA THR A 298 -12.01 -51.03 37.53
C THR A 298 -11.33 -51.99 36.55
N THR A 299 -10.90 -53.09 37.15
CA THR A 299 -10.59 -54.43 36.66
C THR A 299 -11.08 -54.77 35.25
N THR A 300 -10.12 -55.14 34.40
CA THR A 300 -10.31 -55.76 33.08
C THR A 300 -10.84 -57.18 33.24
N ALA A 301 -12.01 -57.47 32.66
CA ALA A 301 -12.51 -58.83 32.46
C ALA A 301 -12.74 -59.06 30.96
N ALA A 302 -11.93 -59.92 30.35
CA ALA A 302 -12.17 -60.50 29.03
C ALA A 302 -13.28 -61.56 29.11
N PRO A 303 -14.01 -61.82 28.00
CA PRO A 303 -13.82 -63.14 27.42
C PRO A 303 -13.91 -63.24 25.88
N LYS A 304 -12.99 -64.08 25.37
CA LYS A 304 -13.13 -65.16 24.37
C LYS A 304 -13.87 -64.89 23.04
N LYS A 305 -13.06 -64.98 21.98
CA LYS A 305 -13.40 -65.38 20.61
C LYS A 305 -14.40 -66.55 20.56
N ALA A 306 -15.46 -66.40 19.76
CA ALA A 306 -16.20 -67.52 19.19
C ALA A 306 -16.10 -67.46 17.67
N THR A 307 -15.63 -68.57 17.12
CA THR A 307 -15.36 -68.86 15.73
C THR A 307 -16.61 -69.06 14.90
N ARG A 308 -16.57 -68.49 13.69
CA ARG A 308 -17.43 -68.72 12.52
C ARG A 308 -17.37 -70.20 12.09
N LYS A 309 -18.52 -70.87 11.94
CA LYS A 309 -18.66 -72.06 11.09
C LYS A 309 -20.12 -72.27 10.65
N LYS A 310 -20.29 -72.22 9.32
CA LYS A 310 -21.40 -72.64 8.45
C LYS A 310 -22.80 -72.13 8.76
#